data_AF-A0A2K5S4G3-F1
#
_entry.id   AF-A0A2K5S4G3-F1
#
_cell.length_a   1.000
_cell.length_b   1.000
_cell.length_c   1.000
_cell.angle_alpha   90.00
_cell.angle_beta   90.00
_cell.angle_gamma   90.00
#
_symmetry.space_group_name_H-M   'P 1'
#
loop_
_entity.id
_entity.type
_entity.pdbx_description
1 polymer ?
#
loop_
_entity_poly.entity_id
_entity_poly.type
_entity_poly.pdbx_seq_one_letter_code
_entity_poly.pdbx_strand_id
1 'polypeptide(L)'
;MIIHVTNRYIICQIAYSPIEGDVIVSHELPKYGMKVGLTNSAAAYCTGLLLARRLLNGLGMDKIYEGQVEVTGDEYNVKSIDGQPGAFICYLDAGLARTTTGNKVFGALKGAVDGGLSITHSTKPCSGYDSESRKFNAEIHQKHIMGQNVADYMRYLMEDEDFSQCIKNSVTPDMMEEKCKKAHAATRENPVYEKKPKKEVKEKRWNRCKMSLAQKKDHVALKAASFLRAQERAADR
;
A
#
# COMPACT_ATOMS: atom_id res chain seq x y z
N MET A 1 -4.33 12.01 2.23
CA MET A 1 -3.94 10.59 2.35
C MET A 1 -4.36 9.88 1.09
N ILE A 2 -3.40 9.56 0.22
CA ILE A 2 -3.64 8.85 -1.05
C ILE A 2 -3.44 7.36 -0.80
N ILE A 3 -4.40 6.53 -1.22
CA ILE A 3 -4.33 5.08 -1.03
C ILE A 3 -4.44 4.38 -2.39
N HIS A 4 -3.41 3.62 -2.74
CA HIS A 4 -3.40 2.80 -3.94
C HIS A 4 -3.19 1.34 -3.59
N VAL A 5 -4.15 0.51 -3.96
CA VAL A 5 -4.05 -0.94 -3.89
C VAL A 5 -3.68 -1.46 -5.26
N THR A 6 -2.48 -2.00 -5.38
CA THR A 6 -2.01 -2.72 -6.57
C THR A 6 -2.17 -4.22 -6.37
N ASN A 7 -1.89 -5.01 -7.41
CA ASN A 7 -2.01 -6.48 -7.34
C ASN A 7 -1.11 -7.12 -6.26
N ARG A 8 0.02 -6.50 -5.91
CA ARG A 8 1.00 -7.07 -4.97
C ARG A 8 1.35 -6.16 -3.78
N TYR A 9 0.94 -4.89 -3.83
CA TYR A 9 1.33 -3.90 -2.83
C TYR A 9 0.17 -2.97 -2.48
N ILE A 10 0.17 -2.51 -1.24
CA ILE A 10 -0.64 -1.40 -0.76
C ILE A 10 0.29 -0.20 -0.52
N ILE A 11 -0.04 0.94 -1.10
CA ILE A 11 0.75 2.17 -1.06
C ILE A 11 -0.12 3.23 -0.40
N CYS A 12 0.38 3.84 0.68
CA CYS A 12 -0.32 4.88 1.43
C CYS A 12 0.58 6.11 1.52
N GLN A 13 0.12 7.26 1.05
CA GLN A 13 0.95 8.47 0.92
C GLN A 13 0.26 9.66 1.58
N ILE A 14 1.06 10.58 2.10
CA ILE A 14 0.57 11.89 2.54
C ILE A 14 1.21 12.92 1.62
N ALA A 15 0.41 13.31 0.65
CA ALA A 15 0.68 14.44 -0.21
C ALA A 15 -0.04 15.68 0.35
N TYR A 16 0.67 16.79 0.32
CA TYR A 16 0.08 18.10 0.12
C TYR A 16 0.59 18.57 -1.24
N SER A 17 0.14 19.72 -1.76
CA SER A 17 0.60 20.21 -3.06
C SER A 17 1.70 21.28 -2.90
N PRO A 18 2.99 20.92 -2.72
CA PRO A 18 4.09 21.83 -2.98
C PRO A 18 4.49 21.75 -4.46
N ILE A 19 5.14 22.79 -4.96
CA ILE A 19 5.63 22.88 -6.35
C ILE A 19 6.64 21.75 -6.68
N GLU A 20 7.25 21.13 -5.66
CA GLU A 20 8.38 20.18 -5.78
C GLU A 20 8.00 18.69 -5.56
N GLY A 21 6.75 18.37 -5.22
CA GLY A 21 6.21 16.99 -5.19
C GLY A 21 5.94 16.35 -3.82
N ASP A 22 5.38 15.13 -3.86
CA ASP A 22 4.74 14.44 -2.71
C ASP A 22 5.68 13.55 -1.89
N VAL A 23 5.38 13.37 -0.59
CA VAL A 23 6.09 12.44 0.31
C VAL A 23 5.36 11.10 0.41
N ILE A 24 6.08 10.03 0.06
CA ILE A 24 5.51 8.70 -0.19
C ILE A 24 5.91 7.71 0.92
N VAL A 25 4.94 6.96 1.44
CA VAL A 25 5.18 5.74 2.24
C VAL A 25 4.65 4.53 1.46
N SER A 26 5.33 3.39 1.56
CA SER A 26 4.96 2.16 0.85
C SER A 26 5.10 0.95 1.78
N HIS A 27 4.55 -0.18 1.35
CA HIS A 27 4.49 -1.40 2.16
C HIS A 27 5.88 -1.90 2.63
N GLU A 28 6.10 -1.82 3.94
CA GLU A 28 7.29 -2.30 4.63
C GLU A 28 6.98 -3.37 5.70
N LEU A 29 5.77 -3.95 5.66
CA LEU A 29 5.30 -4.87 6.69
C LEU A 29 6.15 -6.13 6.94
N PRO A 30 6.98 -6.66 6.00
CA PRO A 30 7.83 -7.80 6.31
C PRO A 30 8.86 -7.50 7.40
N LYS A 31 9.25 -6.24 7.59
CA LYS A 31 10.11 -5.81 8.71
C LYS A 31 9.40 -5.90 10.05
N TYR A 32 8.07 -5.77 10.05
CA TYR A 32 7.22 -5.76 11.24
C TYR A 32 6.55 -7.13 11.49
N GLY A 33 7.03 -8.21 10.86
CA GLY A 33 6.57 -9.58 11.11
C GLY A 33 5.54 -10.14 10.14
N MET A 34 4.97 -9.33 9.24
CA MET A 34 4.06 -9.80 8.19
C MET A 34 4.81 -10.09 6.88
N LYS A 35 5.23 -11.35 6.71
CA LYS A 35 5.99 -11.78 5.51
C LYS A 35 5.11 -12.12 4.29
N VAL A 36 3.86 -12.51 4.52
CA VAL A 36 2.90 -12.97 3.48
C VAL A 36 1.56 -12.26 3.63
N GLY A 37 0.71 -12.31 2.61
CA GLY A 37 -0.62 -11.70 2.65
C GLY A 37 -0.60 -10.17 2.58
N LEU A 38 0.32 -9.59 1.81
CA LEU A 38 0.63 -8.14 1.78
C LEU A 38 -0.44 -7.25 1.15
N THR A 39 -1.54 -7.83 0.66
CA THR A 39 -2.62 -7.14 -0.05
C THR A 39 -4.01 -7.45 0.52
N ASN A 40 -4.08 -8.06 1.71
CA ASN A 40 -5.34 -8.31 2.41
C ASN A 40 -5.78 -7.07 3.24
N SER A 41 -6.95 -7.15 3.87
CA SER A 41 -7.48 -6.04 4.70
C SER A 41 -6.63 -5.75 5.93
N ALA A 42 -6.06 -6.78 6.56
CA ALA A 42 -5.15 -6.64 7.69
C ALA A 42 -3.86 -5.88 7.33
N ALA A 43 -3.26 -6.21 6.18
CA ALA A 43 -2.11 -5.50 5.63
C ALA A 43 -2.46 -4.05 5.28
N ALA A 44 -3.67 -3.80 4.75
CA ALA A 44 -4.14 -2.44 4.49
C ALA A 44 -4.15 -1.62 5.79
N TYR A 45 -4.78 -2.16 6.84
CA TYR A 45 -4.81 -1.54 8.16
C TYR A 45 -3.39 -1.28 8.70
N CYS A 46 -2.51 -2.28 8.68
CA CYS A 46 -1.13 -2.12 9.14
C CYS A 46 -0.38 -1.03 8.35
N THR A 47 -0.57 -0.94 7.02
CA THR A 47 0.07 0.12 6.21
C THR A 47 -0.45 1.52 6.55
N GLY A 48 -1.75 1.65 6.84
CA GLY A 48 -2.33 2.91 7.30
C GLY A 48 -1.81 3.33 8.66
N LEU A 49 -1.74 2.37 9.60
CA LEU A 49 -1.18 2.59 10.94
C LEU A 49 0.29 3.02 10.87
N LEU A 50 1.10 2.35 10.04
CA LEU A 50 2.50 2.71 9.83
C LEU A 50 2.67 4.11 9.27
N LEU A 51 1.84 4.50 8.29
CA LEU A 51 1.85 5.84 7.73
C LEU A 51 1.57 6.89 8.81
N ALA A 52 0.51 6.69 9.61
CA ALA A 52 0.12 7.61 10.67
C ALA A 52 1.22 7.76 11.74
N ARG A 53 1.75 6.65 12.25
CA ARG A 53 2.82 6.68 13.27
C ARG A 53 4.11 7.31 12.73
N ARG A 54 4.47 7.05 11.47
CA ARG A 54 5.63 7.66 10.82
C ARG A 54 5.47 9.17 10.63
N LEU A 55 4.28 9.62 10.24
CA LEU A 55 3.98 11.04 10.11
C LEU A 55 4.07 11.74 11.48
N LEU A 56 3.39 11.21 12.49
CA LEU A 56 3.35 11.84 13.81
C LEU A 56 4.73 11.87 14.48
N ASN A 57 5.54 10.81 14.29
CA ASN A 57 6.92 10.80 14.76
C ASN A 57 7.77 11.85 14.04
N GLY A 58 7.62 11.99 12.71
CA GLY A 58 8.30 13.04 11.93
C GLY A 58 7.88 14.46 12.31
N LEU A 59 6.65 14.66 12.82
CA LEU A 59 6.14 15.94 13.30
C LEU A 59 6.34 16.15 14.82
N GLY A 60 6.86 15.16 15.56
CA GLY A 60 7.03 15.23 17.01
C GLY A 60 5.73 15.23 17.82
N MET A 61 4.63 14.70 17.27
CA MET A 61 3.29 14.63 17.90
C MET A 61 2.86 13.21 18.26
N ASP A 62 3.78 12.25 18.17
CA ASP A 62 3.54 10.81 18.34
C ASP A 62 3.12 10.41 19.76
N LYS A 63 3.61 11.12 20.77
CA LYS A 63 3.23 10.96 22.19
C LYS A 63 1.90 11.64 22.55
N ILE A 64 1.52 12.65 21.79
CA ILE A 64 0.29 13.43 22.03
C ILE A 64 -0.90 12.66 21.48
N TYR A 65 -0.79 12.27 20.21
CA TYR A 65 -1.83 11.56 19.49
C TYR A 65 -1.43 10.09 19.32
N GLU A 66 -1.54 9.32 20.41
CA GLU A 66 -1.26 7.88 20.39
C GLU A 66 -2.32 7.08 19.61
N GLY A 67 -3.50 7.65 19.42
CA GLY A 67 -4.63 6.99 18.77
C GLY A 67 -5.16 5.82 19.60
N GLN A 68 -5.66 4.79 18.93
CA GLN A 68 -6.25 3.63 19.59
C GLN A 68 -5.24 2.47 19.67
N VAL A 69 -4.78 2.15 20.89
CA VAL A 69 -3.78 1.08 21.11
C VAL A 69 -4.39 -0.30 20.88
N GLU A 70 -5.58 -0.54 21.44
CA GLU A 70 -6.32 -1.78 21.26
C GLU A 70 -7.35 -1.64 20.14
N VAL A 71 -7.23 -2.47 19.12
CA VAL A 71 -8.12 -2.42 17.96
C VAL A 71 -9.48 -3.00 18.32
N THR A 72 -10.50 -2.16 18.51
CA THR A 72 -11.89 -2.61 18.73
C THR A 72 -12.69 -2.73 17.44
N GLY A 73 -12.24 -2.08 16.35
CA GLY A 73 -12.99 -2.00 15.09
C GLY A 73 -14.16 -1.01 15.10
N ASP A 74 -14.38 -0.29 16.21
CA ASP A 74 -15.47 0.70 16.31
C ASP A 74 -15.09 2.06 15.68
N GLU A 75 -16.06 2.96 15.56
CA GLU A 75 -15.81 4.33 15.13
C GLU A 75 -14.91 5.07 16.14
N TYR A 76 -13.81 5.62 15.64
CA TYR A 76 -12.87 6.39 16.44
C TYR A 76 -12.47 7.64 15.66
N ASN A 77 -12.48 8.80 16.31
CA ASN A 77 -12.07 10.06 15.69
C ASN A 77 -11.22 10.84 16.70
N VAL A 78 -9.99 11.16 16.30
CA VAL A 78 -9.06 11.93 17.12
C VAL A 78 -9.54 13.39 17.19
N LYS A 79 -9.67 13.91 18.40
CA LYS A 79 -9.94 15.33 18.68
C LYS A 79 -8.66 16.03 19.10
N SER A 80 -8.53 17.30 18.74
CA SER A 80 -7.44 18.15 19.22
C SER A 80 -7.55 18.37 20.74
N ILE A 81 -6.40 18.43 21.41
CA ILE A 81 -6.30 18.68 22.85
C ILE A 81 -5.97 20.15 23.07
N ASP A 82 -6.68 20.83 23.97
CA ASP A 82 -6.45 22.24 24.29
C ASP A 82 -5.05 22.45 24.87
N GLY A 83 -4.32 23.45 24.36
CA GLY A 83 -2.96 23.78 24.79
C GLY A 83 -1.84 22.92 24.16
N GLN A 84 -2.18 21.96 23.30
CA GLN A 84 -1.22 21.18 22.50
C GLN A 84 -1.40 21.45 21.00
N PRO A 85 -0.41 21.11 20.14
CA PRO A 85 -0.58 21.17 18.70
C PRO A 85 -1.83 20.40 18.26
N GLY A 86 -2.63 20.97 17.34
CA GLY A 86 -3.85 20.32 16.86
C GLY A 86 -3.58 18.98 16.18
N ALA A 87 -4.57 18.08 16.20
CA ALA A 87 -4.47 16.79 15.53
C ALA A 87 -4.24 16.99 14.03
N PHE A 88 -3.40 16.13 13.42
CA PHE A 88 -3.12 16.24 12.00
C PHE A 88 -4.37 15.90 11.18
N ILE A 89 -4.97 16.91 10.55
CA ILE A 89 -6.14 16.75 9.70
C ILE A 89 -5.67 16.28 8.33
N CYS A 90 -6.23 15.17 7.84
CA CYS A 90 -6.05 14.78 6.46
C CYS A 90 -7.31 14.18 5.84
N TYR A 91 -7.37 14.23 4.51
CA TYR A 91 -8.50 13.74 3.73
C TYR A 91 -8.13 12.48 2.97
N LEU A 92 -9.08 11.57 2.80
CA LEU A 92 -8.90 10.37 2.01
C LEU A 92 -9.01 10.69 0.51
N ASP A 93 -8.01 10.25 -0.25
CA ASP A 93 -8.06 10.15 -1.70
C ASP A 93 -8.01 8.67 -2.11
N ALA A 94 -9.15 8.17 -2.61
CA ALA A 94 -9.29 6.82 -3.12
C ALA A 94 -8.88 6.69 -4.60
N GLY A 95 -8.55 7.80 -5.27
CA GLY A 95 -8.29 7.87 -6.70
C GLY A 95 -9.47 7.31 -7.51
N LEU A 96 -9.16 6.37 -8.40
CA LEU A 96 -10.15 5.69 -9.26
C LEU A 96 -10.75 4.43 -8.61
N ALA A 97 -10.40 4.12 -7.36
CA ALA A 97 -10.93 2.94 -6.69
C ALA A 97 -12.42 3.13 -6.37
N ARG A 98 -13.26 2.17 -6.78
CA ARG A 98 -14.68 2.19 -6.43
C ARG A 98 -14.86 2.00 -4.92
N THR A 99 -15.47 2.96 -4.25
CA THR A 99 -15.67 3.00 -2.80
C THR A 99 -16.87 2.15 -2.34
N THR A 100 -16.85 0.84 -2.63
CA THR A 100 -17.85 -0.10 -2.10
C THR A 100 -17.54 -0.46 -0.64
N THR A 101 -18.57 -0.91 0.09
CA THR A 101 -18.43 -1.43 1.45
C THR A 101 -17.41 -2.57 1.51
N GLY A 102 -16.53 -2.54 2.51
CA GLY A 102 -15.48 -3.54 2.71
C GLY A 102 -14.25 -3.38 1.81
N ASN A 103 -14.15 -2.31 1.02
CA ASN A 103 -12.94 -2.07 0.22
C ASN A 103 -11.71 -1.84 1.13
N LYS A 104 -10.57 -2.43 0.75
CA LYS A 104 -9.27 -2.33 1.43
C LYS A 104 -8.77 -0.90 1.63
N VAL A 105 -9.18 0.03 0.76
CA VAL A 105 -8.92 1.47 0.94
C VAL A 105 -9.39 1.94 2.33
N PHE A 106 -10.54 1.45 2.79
CA PHE A 106 -11.09 1.79 4.10
C PHE A 106 -10.41 1.05 5.26
N GLY A 107 -9.78 -0.10 5.00
CA GLY A 107 -8.91 -0.75 5.98
C GLY A 107 -7.68 0.11 6.30
N ALA A 108 -7.03 0.64 5.26
CA ALA A 108 -5.91 1.58 5.42
C ALA A 108 -6.34 2.91 6.03
N LEU A 109 -7.51 3.45 5.65
CA LEU A 109 -8.12 4.60 6.32
C LEU A 109 -8.25 4.37 7.84
N LYS A 110 -8.87 3.25 8.24
CA LYS A 110 -9.09 2.92 9.65
C LYS A 110 -7.78 2.76 10.41
N GLY A 111 -6.77 2.14 9.80
CA GLY A 111 -5.42 2.06 10.37
C GLY A 111 -4.78 3.43 10.60
N ALA A 112 -4.97 4.37 9.68
CA ALA A 112 -4.43 5.72 9.82
C ALA A 112 -5.15 6.54 10.91
N VAL A 113 -6.47 6.37 11.01
CA VAL A 113 -7.31 6.97 12.07
C VAL A 113 -6.89 6.44 13.44
N ASP A 114 -6.80 5.11 13.60
CA ASP A 114 -6.36 4.48 14.85
C ASP A 114 -4.90 4.80 15.19
N GLY A 115 -4.10 5.16 14.19
CA GLY A 115 -2.73 5.64 14.36
C GLY A 115 -2.59 7.07 14.88
N GLY A 116 -3.69 7.82 14.95
CA GLY A 116 -3.71 9.18 15.52
C GLY A 116 -4.01 10.31 14.53
N LEU A 117 -4.34 10.01 13.27
CA LEU A 117 -4.73 11.05 12.30
C LEU A 117 -6.22 11.41 12.44
N SER A 118 -6.52 12.71 12.28
CA SER A 118 -7.89 13.18 12.22
C SER A 118 -8.38 13.14 10.76
N ILE A 119 -9.11 12.09 10.40
CA ILE A 119 -9.70 11.92 9.07
C ILE A 119 -11.20 11.85 9.21
N THR A 120 -11.92 12.79 8.59
CA THR A 120 -13.38 12.78 8.58
C THR A 120 -13.89 11.61 7.74
N HIS A 121 -14.62 10.68 8.36
CA HIS A 121 -15.15 9.50 7.70
C HIS A 121 -16.48 9.06 8.32
N SER A 122 -17.10 8.04 7.71
CA SER A 122 -18.28 7.33 8.22
C SER A 122 -17.97 5.84 8.25
N THR A 123 -18.63 5.08 9.12
CA THR A 123 -18.51 3.61 9.21
C THR A 123 -19.20 2.86 8.07
N LYS A 124 -20.03 3.52 7.25
CA LYS A 124 -20.77 2.91 6.14
C LYS A 124 -19.91 2.13 5.12
N PRO A 125 -18.71 2.59 4.73
CA PRO A 125 -17.86 1.86 3.79
C PRO A 125 -17.03 0.74 4.42
N CYS A 126 -17.09 0.54 5.75
CA CYS A 126 -16.30 -0.46 6.46
C CYS A 126 -16.88 -1.88 6.32
N SER A 127 -16.06 -2.93 6.49
CA SER A 127 -16.43 -4.33 6.24
C SER A 127 -17.49 -4.94 7.18
N GLY A 128 -17.93 -4.19 8.20
CA GLY A 128 -18.98 -4.61 9.15
C GLY A 128 -20.32 -3.93 8.95
N TYR A 129 -20.47 -3.09 7.92
CA TYR A 129 -21.73 -2.38 7.66
C TYR A 129 -22.67 -3.22 6.80
N ASP A 130 -23.90 -3.44 7.29
CA ASP A 130 -24.96 -4.09 6.54
C ASP A 130 -25.87 -3.05 5.86
N SER A 131 -26.04 -3.17 4.54
CA SER A 131 -26.86 -2.26 3.75
C SER A 131 -28.36 -2.42 4.02
N GLU A 132 -28.81 -3.61 4.39
CA GLU A 132 -30.24 -3.89 4.62
C GLU A 132 -30.69 -3.37 5.97
N SER A 133 -30.00 -3.76 7.04
CA SER A 133 -30.31 -3.28 8.40
C SER A 133 -29.80 -1.87 8.70
N ARG A 134 -28.90 -1.33 7.85
CA ARG A 134 -28.22 -0.03 8.04
C ARG A 134 -27.47 0.08 9.38
N LYS A 135 -27.01 -1.06 9.90
CA LYS A 135 -26.27 -1.15 11.17
C LYS A 135 -24.82 -1.53 10.92
N PHE A 136 -23.94 -1.01 11.75
CA PHE A 136 -22.51 -1.34 11.74
C PHE A 136 -22.20 -2.33 12.86
N ASN A 137 -21.52 -3.42 12.53
CA ASN A 137 -21.00 -4.40 13.46
C ASN A 137 -19.48 -4.27 13.58
N ALA A 138 -19.03 -3.68 14.69
CA ALA A 138 -17.61 -3.45 14.97
C ALA A 138 -16.81 -4.76 15.09
N GLU A 139 -17.42 -5.84 15.61
CA GLU A 139 -16.75 -7.13 15.74
C GLU A 139 -16.35 -7.68 14.36
N ILE A 140 -17.28 -7.68 13.40
CA ILE A 140 -16.98 -8.14 12.02
C ILE A 140 -15.85 -7.31 11.41
N HIS A 141 -15.85 -5.99 11.66
CA HIS A 141 -14.79 -5.13 11.17
C HIS A 141 -13.43 -5.46 11.82
N GLN A 142 -13.42 -5.68 13.13
CA GLN A 142 -12.24 -6.11 13.88
C GLN A 142 -11.70 -7.44 13.37
N LYS A 143 -12.56 -8.43 13.08
CA LYS A 143 -12.16 -9.73 12.49
C LYS A 143 -11.42 -9.56 11.16
N HIS A 144 -11.86 -8.62 10.31
CA HIS A 144 -11.18 -8.30 9.06
C HIS A 144 -9.85 -7.59 9.26
N ILE A 145 -9.74 -6.72 10.27
CA ILE A 145 -8.48 -6.06 10.63
C ILE A 145 -7.46 -7.07 11.16
N MET A 146 -7.90 -8.04 11.95
CA MET A 146 -7.06 -9.12 12.48
C MET A 146 -6.78 -10.25 11.48
N GLY A 147 -7.36 -10.18 10.27
CA GLY A 147 -7.19 -11.19 9.22
C GLY A 147 -7.85 -12.53 9.53
N GLN A 148 -8.80 -12.58 10.47
CA GLN A 148 -9.52 -13.81 10.82
C GLN A 148 -10.32 -14.37 9.63
N ASN A 149 -10.88 -13.50 8.78
CA ASN A 149 -11.55 -13.95 7.56
C ASN A 149 -10.63 -14.72 6.60
N VAL A 150 -9.36 -14.33 6.52
CA VAL A 150 -8.35 -15.06 5.73
C VAL A 150 -7.98 -16.36 6.44
N ALA A 151 -7.87 -16.36 7.77
CA ALA A 151 -7.63 -17.57 8.55
C ALA A 151 -8.77 -18.59 8.40
N ASP A 152 -10.03 -18.14 8.46
CA ASP A 152 -11.22 -18.96 8.26
C ASP A 152 -11.24 -19.55 6.85
N TYR A 153 -10.86 -18.76 5.84
CA TYR A 153 -10.75 -19.27 4.47
C TYR A 153 -9.62 -20.29 4.31
N MET A 154 -8.47 -20.08 4.97
CA MET A 154 -7.39 -21.07 5.04
C MET A 154 -7.83 -22.36 5.74
N ARG A 155 -8.70 -22.29 6.75
CA ARG A 155 -9.27 -23.47 7.43
C ARG A 155 -10.25 -24.21 6.53
N TYR A 156 -11.09 -23.48 5.81
CA TYR A 156 -12.04 -24.05 4.86
C TYR A 156 -11.34 -24.79 3.72
N LEU A 157 -10.24 -24.23 3.21
CA LEU A 157 -9.45 -24.78 2.11
C LEU A 157 -8.29 -25.68 2.54
N MET A 158 -8.32 -26.26 3.75
CA MET A 158 -7.23 -27.14 4.22
C MET A 158 -6.99 -28.37 3.32
N GLU A 159 -7.97 -28.72 2.47
CA GLU A 159 -7.92 -29.83 1.52
C GLU A 159 -7.45 -29.41 0.10
N ASP A 160 -7.37 -28.10 -0.20
CA ASP A 160 -6.99 -27.56 -1.51
C ASP A 160 -5.57 -26.95 -1.50
N GLU A 161 -4.87 -26.90 -2.66
CA GLU A 161 -3.47 -26.43 -2.77
C GLU A 161 -3.27 -24.89 -2.73
N ASP A 162 -4.26 -24.15 -2.26
CA ASP A 162 -4.14 -22.70 -2.12
C ASP A 162 -3.23 -22.30 -0.94
N PHE A 163 -2.68 -21.08 -0.95
CA PHE A 163 -1.75 -20.57 0.10
C PHE A 163 -0.34 -21.18 0.18
N SER A 164 0.23 -21.64 -0.94
CA SER A 164 1.61 -22.17 -0.99
C SER A 164 2.68 -21.31 -0.30
N GLN A 165 2.57 -19.97 -0.35
CA GLN A 165 3.50 -19.07 0.34
C GLN A 165 3.32 -19.04 1.87
N CYS A 166 2.11 -19.25 2.38
CA CYS A 166 1.85 -19.37 3.81
C CYS A 166 2.49 -20.64 4.36
N ILE A 167 2.35 -21.76 3.64
CA ILE A 167 2.99 -23.04 3.98
C ILE A 167 4.51 -22.90 4.01
N LYS A 168 5.10 -22.28 2.96
CA LYS A 168 6.56 -22.02 2.89
C LYS A 168 7.09 -21.16 4.05
N ASN A 169 6.26 -20.28 4.61
CA ASN A 169 6.64 -19.38 5.70
C ASN A 169 6.08 -19.84 7.07
N SER A 170 5.57 -21.07 7.16
CA SER A 170 5.00 -21.66 8.39
C SER A 170 3.94 -20.75 9.03
N VAL A 171 3.03 -20.23 8.21
CA VAL A 171 1.91 -19.41 8.68
C VAL A 171 0.68 -20.31 8.78
N THR A 172 0.28 -20.64 10.01
CA THR A 172 -0.99 -21.32 10.29
C THR A 172 -2.12 -20.32 10.48
N PRO A 173 -3.39 -20.72 10.27
CA PRO A 173 -4.55 -19.85 10.48
C PRO A 173 -4.59 -19.23 11.88
N ASP A 174 -4.28 -20.03 12.91
CA ASP A 174 -4.36 -19.61 14.32
C ASP A 174 -3.33 -18.54 14.68
N MET A 175 -2.19 -18.53 13.98
CA MET A 175 -1.13 -17.55 14.19
C MET A 175 -1.40 -16.21 13.50
N MET A 176 -2.41 -16.09 12.64
CA MET A 176 -2.67 -14.88 11.85
C MET A 176 -2.99 -13.66 12.72
N GLU A 177 -3.86 -13.85 13.72
CA GLU A 177 -4.23 -12.76 14.64
C GLU A 177 -3.04 -12.29 15.47
N GLU A 178 -2.28 -13.22 16.04
CA GLU A 178 -1.09 -12.90 16.83
C GLU A 178 -0.03 -12.18 16.00
N LYS A 179 0.15 -12.57 14.72
CA LYS A 179 1.04 -11.87 13.79
C LYS A 179 0.59 -10.44 13.52
N CYS A 180 -0.71 -10.20 13.34
CA CYS A 180 -1.23 -8.84 13.16
C CYS A 180 -1.00 -7.99 14.43
N LYS A 181 -1.30 -8.53 15.62
CA LYS A 181 -1.05 -7.84 16.90
C LYS A 181 0.44 -7.49 17.08
N LYS A 182 1.34 -8.44 16.79
CA LYS A 182 2.80 -8.20 16.81
C LYS A 182 3.21 -7.11 15.82
N ALA A 183 2.63 -7.12 14.62
CA ALA A 183 2.91 -6.09 13.61
C ALA A 183 2.43 -4.71 14.06
N HIS A 184 1.25 -4.61 14.69
CA HIS A 184 0.74 -3.35 15.23
C HIS A 184 1.66 -2.81 16.34
N ALA A 185 2.09 -3.67 17.26
CA ALA A 185 3.02 -3.31 18.33
C ALA A 185 4.38 -2.85 17.79
N ALA A 186 5.00 -3.63 16.89
CA ALA A 186 6.28 -3.29 16.28
C ALA A 186 6.22 -1.99 15.46
N THR A 187 5.09 -1.73 14.80
CA THR A 187 4.84 -0.49 14.05
C THR A 187 4.77 0.72 14.97
N ARG A 188 4.15 0.58 16.15
CA ARG A 188 4.07 1.64 17.16
C ARG A 188 5.43 1.91 17.81
N GLU A 189 6.23 0.87 18.02
CA GLU A 189 7.56 0.95 18.64
C GLU A 189 8.57 1.66 17.72
N ASN A 190 8.66 1.25 16.46
CA ASN A 190 9.68 1.74 15.53
C ASN A 190 9.10 2.12 14.16
N PRO A 191 8.43 3.28 14.01
CA PRO A 191 7.83 3.68 12.74
C PRO A 191 8.83 4.25 11.71
N VAL A 192 10.10 4.48 12.11
CA VAL A 192 11.10 5.20 11.31
C VAL A 192 11.48 4.44 10.04
N TYR A 193 11.62 5.17 8.92
CA TYR A 193 12.10 4.60 7.67
C TYR A 193 13.62 4.67 7.55
N GLU A 194 14.26 3.51 7.53
CA GLU A 194 15.67 3.39 7.18
C GLU A 194 15.85 3.25 5.66
N LYS A 195 16.43 4.29 5.03
CA LYS A 195 16.81 4.27 3.62
C LYS A 195 17.94 3.24 3.42
N LYS A 196 17.76 2.34 2.44
CA LYS A 196 18.82 1.40 2.06
C LYS A 196 20.03 2.18 1.52
N PRO A 197 21.27 1.75 1.83
CA PRO A 197 22.46 2.41 1.30
C PRO A 197 22.47 2.33 -0.23
N LYS A 198 22.87 3.43 -0.89
CA LYS A 198 23.05 3.45 -2.34
C LYS A 198 24.17 2.49 -2.70
N LYS A 199 23.88 1.51 -3.57
CA LYS A 199 24.91 0.61 -4.11
C LYS A 199 25.61 1.31 -5.27
N GLU A 200 26.94 1.30 -5.27
CA GLU A 200 27.71 1.69 -6.45
C GLU A 200 27.57 0.60 -7.51
N VAL A 201 26.87 0.91 -8.61
CA VAL A 201 26.63 -0.02 -9.72
C VAL A 201 27.22 0.61 -10.98
N LYS A 202 27.98 -0.17 -11.75
CA LYS A 202 28.43 0.25 -13.08
C LYS A 202 27.19 0.45 -13.96
N GLU A 203 26.98 1.68 -14.43
CA GLU A 203 25.82 2.01 -15.25
C GLU A 203 25.87 1.24 -16.58
N LYS A 204 24.99 0.25 -16.72
CA LYS A 204 24.79 -0.49 -17.96
C LYS A 204 23.55 0.05 -18.67
N ARG A 205 23.70 0.37 -19.94
CA ARG A 205 22.56 0.77 -20.79
C ARG A 205 21.82 -0.47 -21.26
N TRP A 206 20.57 -0.64 -20.80
CA TRP A 206 19.69 -1.75 -21.22
C TRP A 206 18.88 -1.44 -22.48
N ASN A 207 18.62 -0.15 -22.72
CA ASN A 207 17.83 0.32 -23.85
C ASN A 207 18.72 0.77 -25.00
N ARG A 208 18.24 0.61 -26.24
CA ARG A 208 18.96 1.11 -27.42
C ARG A 208 19.22 2.62 -27.32
N CYS A 209 20.36 3.05 -27.86
CA CYS A 209 20.63 4.46 -28.01
C CYS A 209 19.70 5.09 -29.04
N LYS A 210 19.26 6.32 -28.77
CA LYS A 210 18.53 7.10 -29.77
C LYS A 210 19.50 7.38 -30.92
N MET A 211 19.14 6.93 -32.13
CA MET A 211 19.96 7.19 -33.32
C MET A 211 20.14 8.69 -33.50
N SER A 212 21.38 9.09 -33.82
CA SER A 212 21.68 10.47 -34.18
C SER A 212 21.00 10.86 -35.49
N LEU A 213 20.89 12.16 -35.75
CA LEU A 213 20.30 12.64 -37.01
C LEU A 213 21.10 12.15 -38.23
N ALA A 214 22.44 12.14 -38.14
CA ALA A 214 23.32 11.63 -39.18
C ALA A 214 23.05 10.13 -39.44
N GLN A 215 23.04 9.30 -38.38
CA GLN A 215 22.74 7.87 -38.49
C GLN A 215 21.37 7.62 -39.14
N LYS A 216 20.36 8.44 -38.83
CA LYS A 216 19.03 8.33 -39.47
C LYS A 216 19.08 8.67 -40.96
N LYS A 217 19.80 9.74 -41.35
CA LYS A 217 19.95 10.15 -42.76
C LYS A 217 20.70 9.09 -43.55
N ASP A 218 21.82 8.61 -43.02
CA ASP A 218 22.64 7.58 -43.66
C ASP A 218 21.87 6.27 -43.80
N HIS A 219 21.10 5.89 -42.78
CA HIS A 219 20.26 4.69 -42.83
C HIS A 219 19.17 4.77 -43.91
N VAL A 220 18.57 5.94 -44.13
CA VAL A 220 17.61 6.14 -45.23
C VAL A 220 18.29 6.07 -46.60
N ALA A 221 19.42 6.75 -46.76
CA ALA A 221 20.20 6.73 -48.00
C ALA A 221 20.66 5.32 -48.36
N LEU A 222 21.17 4.57 -47.37
CA LEU A 222 21.66 3.21 -47.55
C LEU A 222 20.51 2.24 -47.91
N LYS A 223 19.33 2.42 -47.31
CA LYS A 223 18.12 1.67 -47.71
C LYS A 223 17.70 1.98 -49.14
N ALA A 224 17.63 3.25 -49.53
CA ALA A 224 17.28 3.65 -50.89
C ALA A 224 18.25 3.07 -51.93
N ALA A 225 19.55 3.19 -51.70
CA ALA A 225 20.58 2.64 -52.58
C ALA A 225 20.59 1.10 -52.63
N SER A 226 20.25 0.43 -51.52
CA SER A 226 20.11 -1.04 -51.51
C SER A 226 18.91 -1.51 -52.33
N PHE A 227 17.82 -0.75 -52.33
CA PHE A 227 16.61 -1.07 -53.07
C PHE A 227 16.82 -0.93 -54.58
N LEU A 228 17.44 0.16 -55.03
CA LEU A 228 17.77 0.37 -56.45
C LEU A 228 18.67 -0.75 -56.99
N ARG A 229 19.72 -1.11 -56.26
CA ARG A 229 20.61 -2.24 -56.62
C ARG A 229 19.88 -3.58 -56.70
N ALA A 230 18.84 -3.79 -55.88
CA ALA A 230 18.05 -5.01 -55.92
C ALA A 230 17.13 -5.05 -57.15
N GLN A 231 16.58 -3.89 -57.58
CA GLN A 231 15.77 -3.79 -58.79
C GLN A 231 16.60 -4.02 -60.06
N GLU A 232 17.77 -3.40 -60.17
CA GLU A 232 18.69 -3.61 -61.31
C GLU A 232 19.04 -5.09 -61.48
N ARG A 233 19.44 -5.76 -60.40
CA ARG A 233 19.75 -7.21 -60.41
C ARG A 233 18.56 -8.11 -60.73
N ALA A 234 17.35 -7.66 -60.43
CA ALA A 234 16.13 -8.40 -60.76
C ALA A 234 15.69 -8.17 -62.21
N ALA A 235 16.06 -7.04 -62.82
CA ALA A 235 15.85 -6.76 -64.23
C ALA A 235 16.89 -7.44 -65.12
N ASP A 236 18.11 -7.68 -64.62
CA ASP A 236 19.18 -8.41 -65.30
C ASP A 236 19.04 -9.96 -65.24
N ARG A 237 17.98 -10.47 -64.60
CA ARG A 237 17.64 -11.90 -64.50
C ARG A 237 16.45 -12.26 -65.38
#